data_AF-T0ZKZ2-F1
#
_entry.id   AF-T0ZKZ2-F1
#
_cell.length_a   1.000
_cell.length_b   1.000
_cell.length_c   1.000
_cell.angle_alpha   90.00
_cell.angle_beta   90.00
_cell.angle_gamma   90.00
#
_symmetry.space_group_name_H-M   'P 1'
#
loop_
_entity.id
_entity.type
_entity.pdbx_description
1 polymer ?
#
loop_
_entity_poly.entity_id
_entity_poly.type
_entity_poly.pdbx_seq_one_letter_code
_entity_poly.pdbx_strand_id
1 'polypeptide(L)'
;QARGLGTRLAVNISARELRQVDFIGNYEALLTTAGDGRALEVEITESLLMDDIERSISVLQRLRALGCRIAIDDFGTGYSSLSYLSRLPADALKIDQSFVDRLATDT
;
A
#
# COMPACT_ATOMS: atom_id res chain seq x y z
N GLN A 1 6.93 11.02 -28.93
CA GLN A 1 6.23 10.43 -27.77
C GLN A 1 7.26 9.86 -26.83
N ALA A 2 7.44 10.44 -25.64
CA ALA A 2 8.35 9.89 -24.65
C ALA A 2 7.74 8.59 -24.11
N ARG A 3 8.32 7.45 -24.46
CA ARG A 3 8.02 6.19 -23.77
C ARG A 3 8.51 6.38 -22.33
N GLY A 4 7.59 6.56 -21.38
CA GLY A 4 7.93 6.46 -19.97
C GLY A 4 8.71 5.17 -19.75
N LEU A 5 9.80 5.25 -18.97
CA LEU A 5 10.48 4.07 -18.48
C LEU A 5 9.38 3.16 -17.90
N GLY A 6 9.29 1.89 -18.28
CA GLY A 6 8.28 0.95 -17.76
C GLY A 6 8.45 0.65 -16.25
N THR A 7 9.02 1.59 -15.51
CA THR A 7 9.39 1.58 -14.12
C THR A 7 8.22 2.10 -13.31
N ARG A 8 7.85 1.33 -12.29
CA ARG A 8 6.85 1.74 -11.30
C ARG A 8 7.51 2.59 -10.23
N LEU A 9 6.78 3.57 -9.73
CA LEU A 9 7.19 4.40 -8.61
C LEU A 9 6.37 3.99 -7.40
N ALA A 10 7.05 3.46 -6.38
CA ALA A 10 6.47 3.18 -5.08
C ALA A 10 6.52 4.45 -4.21
N VAL A 11 5.42 4.76 -3.54
CA VAL A 11 5.27 5.92 -2.67
C VAL A 11 4.69 5.46 -1.33
N ASN A 12 5.43 5.75 -0.25
CA ASN A 12 4.99 5.46 1.11
C ASN A 12 3.93 6.46 1.55
N ILE A 13 2.83 5.97 2.11
CA ILE A 13 1.72 6.77 2.60
C ILE A 13 1.65 6.67 4.12
N SER A 14 1.63 7.82 4.78
CA SER A 14 1.50 7.92 6.22
C SER A 14 0.05 7.73 6.69
N ALA A 15 -0.12 7.39 7.96
CA ALA A 15 -1.45 7.20 8.55
C ALA A 15 -2.29 8.48 8.50
N ARG A 16 -1.61 9.64 8.58
CA ARG A 16 -2.25 10.95 8.48
C ARG A 16 -2.84 11.18 7.09
N GLU A 17 -2.10 10.86 6.05
CA GLU A 17 -2.56 11.01 4.66
C GLU A 17 -3.70 10.04 4.34
N LEU A 18 -3.59 8.77 4.76
CA LEU A 18 -4.68 7.79 4.54
C LEU A 18 -5.99 8.20 5.23
N ARG A 19 -5.91 8.97 6.33
CA ARG A 19 -7.07 9.50 7.05
C ARG A 19 -7.59 10.84 6.53
N GLN A 20 -6.90 11.50 5.61
CA GLN A 20 -7.38 12.74 5.03
C GLN A 20 -8.58 12.47 4.11
N VAL A 21 -9.66 13.22 4.31
CA VAL A 21 -10.92 13.05 3.56
C VAL A 21 -10.71 13.34 2.07
N ASP A 22 -9.82 14.27 1.76
CA ASP A 22 -9.47 14.74 0.44
C ASP A 22 -8.37 13.89 -0.24
N PHE A 23 -7.76 12.92 0.46
CA PHE A 23 -6.65 12.13 -0.09
C PHE A 23 -6.97 11.46 -1.44
N ILE A 24 -8.14 10.80 -1.54
CA ILE A 24 -8.56 10.18 -2.80
C ILE A 24 -8.81 11.24 -3.88
N GLY A 25 -9.46 12.36 -3.54
CA GLY A 25 -9.71 13.44 -4.50
C GLY A 25 -8.43 14.08 -5.02
N ASN A 26 -7.43 14.24 -4.14
CA ASN A 26 -6.10 14.72 -4.50
C ASN A 26 -5.38 13.74 -5.44
N TYR A 27 -5.51 12.43 -5.18
CA TYR A 27 -4.98 11.40 -6.06
C TYR A 27 -5.64 11.44 -7.44
N GLU A 28 -6.98 11.53 -7.51
CA GLU A 28 -7.73 11.67 -8.77
C GLU A 28 -7.27 12.90 -9.57
N ALA A 29 -7.13 14.05 -8.91
CA ALA A 29 -6.63 15.27 -9.54
C ALA A 29 -5.19 15.10 -10.07
N LEU A 30 -4.33 14.40 -9.32
CA LEU A 30 -2.97 14.10 -9.76
C LEU A 30 -2.97 13.23 -11.02
N LEU A 31 -3.85 12.23 -11.13
CA LEU A 31 -3.97 11.40 -12.34
C LEU A 31 -4.36 12.23 -13.57
N THR A 32 -5.27 13.21 -13.41
CA THR A 32 -5.67 14.07 -14.54
C THR A 32 -4.55 14.96 -15.06
N THR A 33 -3.59 15.32 -14.19
CA THR A 33 -2.49 16.25 -14.52
C THR A 33 -1.21 15.55 -14.93
N ALA A 34 -0.90 14.38 -14.34
CA ALA A 34 0.35 13.64 -14.55
C ALA A 34 0.25 12.49 -15.56
N GLY A 35 -0.95 12.04 -15.93
CA GLY A 35 -1.17 10.93 -16.88
C GLY A 35 -1.45 9.58 -16.20
N ASP A 36 -1.10 8.48 -16.88
CA ASP A 36 -1.56 7.12 -16.52
C ASP A 36 -1.10 6.69 -15.10
N GLY A 37 -2.04 6.64 -14.15
CA GLY A 37 -1.83 6.26 -12.75
C GLY A 37 -1.32 4.84 -12.53
N ARG A 38 -1.28 4.02 -13.57
CA ARG A 38 -0.80 2.64 -13.55
C ARG A 38 0.70 2.50 -13.22
N ALA A 39 1.43 3.61 -13.19
CA ALA A 39 2.84 3.63 -12.77
C ALA A 39 3.02 3.78 -11.25
N LEU A 40 1.97 4.08 -10.48
CA LEU A 40 2.07 4.33 -9.04
C LEU A 40 1.68 3.11 -8.20
N GLU A 41 2.56 2.79 -7.26
CA GLU A 41 2.32 1.81 -6.20
C GLU A 41 2.32 2.54 -4.86
N VAL A 42 1.25 2.38 -4.08
CA VAL A 42 1.14 2.92 -2.73
C VAL A 42 1.62 1.87 -1.74
N GLU A 43 2.60 2.25 -0.94
CA GLU A 43 3.13 1.44 0.17
C GLU A 43 2.53 1.95 1.49
N ILE A 44 2.07 1.01 2.31
CA ILE A 44 1.52 1.27 3.64
C ILE A 44 1.98 0.18 4.59
N THR A 45 2.41 0.58 5.79
CA THR A 45 2.90 -0.39 6.77
C THR A 45 1.76 -1.22 7.38
N GLU A 46 2.09 -2.42 7.84
CA GLU A 46 1.17 -3.29 8.57
C GLU A 46 0.51 -2.56 9.75
N SER A 47 1.30 -1.85 10.56
CA SER A 47 0.80 -1.14 11.76
C SER A 47 -0.23 -0.07 11.42
N LEU A 48 -0.01 0.68 10.33
CA LEU A 48 -0.95 1.69 9.86
C LEU A 48 -2.28 1.06 9.46
N LEU A 49 -2.22 -0.06 8.75
CA LEU A 49 -3.40 -0.79 8.32
C LEU A 49 -4.20 -1.34 9.50
N MET A 50 -3.52 -1.76 10.58
CA MET A 50 -4.16 -2.32 11.77
C MET A 50 -4.80 -1.29 12.70
N ASP A 51 -4.39 -0.02 12.63
CA ASP A 51 -4.96 1.07 13.44
C ASP A 51 -6.46 1.25 13.17
N ASP A 52 -6.87 1.13 11.89
CA ASP A 52 -8.28 1.14 11.46
C ASP A 52 -8.44 0.35 10.15
N ILE A 53 -8.58 -0.98 10.29
CA ILE A 53 -8.55 -1.90 9.15
C ILE A 53 -9.72 -1.72 8.18
N GLU A 54 -10.94 -1.51 8.67
CA GLU A 54 -12.13 -1.38 7.82
C GLU A 54 -12.06 -0.09 6.98
N ARG A 55 -11.64 1.01 7.61
CA ARG A 55 -11.41 2.27 6.88
C ARG A 55 -10.29 2.13 5.87
N SER A 56 -9.18 1.52 6.27
CA SER A 56 -8.02 1.33 5.39
C SER A 56 -8.41 0.51 4.17
N ILE A 57 -9.12 -0.61 4.34
CA ILE A 57 -9.65 -1.42 3.23
C ILE A 57 -10.50 -0.57 2.28
N SER A 58 -11.41 0.25 2.80
CA SER A 58 -12.25 1.13 1.98
C SER A 58 -11.44 2.13 1.15
N VAL A 59 -10.43 2.78 1.74
CA VAL A 59 -9.56 3.73 1.02
C VAL A 59 -8.73 3.01 -0.05
N LEU A 60 -8.17 1.85 0.27
CA LEU A 60 -7.32 1.08 -0.65
C LEU A 60 -8.12 0.50 -1.82
N GLN A 61 -9.37 0.09 -1.61
CA GLN A 61 -10.27 -0.32 -2.69
C GLN A 61 -10.52 0.83 -3.66
N ARG A 62 -10.70 2.06 -3.16
CA ARG A 62 -10.87 3.25 -4.00
C ARG A 62 -9.60 3.57 -4.81
N LEU A 63 -8.43 3.53 -4.17
CA LEU A 63 -7.15 3.69 -4.87
C LEU A 63 -6.96 2.65 -5.99
N ARG A 64 -7.28 1.38 -5.70
CA ARG A 64 -7.20 0.30 -6.68
C ARG A 64 -8.17 0.51 -7.85
N ALA A 65 -9.38 0.98 -7.59
CA ALA A 65 -10.35 1.30 -8.64
C ALA A 65 -9.85 2.42 -9.58
N LEU A 66 -8.94 3.27 -9.10
CA LEU A 66 -8.25 4.31 -9.89
C LEU A 66 -7.00 3.80 -10.63
N GLY A 67 -6.70 2.50 -10.54
CA GLY A 67 -5.56 1.86 -11.21
C GLY A 67 -4.26 1.88 -10.41
N CYS A 68 -4.29 2.33 -9.16
CA CYS A 68 -3.14 2.28 -8.26
C CYS A 68 -2.88 0.84 -7.78
N ARG A 69 -1.61 0.45 -7.72
CA ARG A 69 -1.20 -0.78 -7.05
C ARG A 69 -1.01 -0.54 -5.57
N ILE A 70 -1.29 -1.54 -4.75
CA ILE A 70 -1.16 -1.46 -3.30
C ILE A 70 -0.12 -2.48 -2.83
N ALA A 71 0.87 -2.01 -2.07
CA ALA A 71 1.84 -2.85 -1.40
C ALA A 71 1.74 -2.64 0.12
N ILE A 72 1.81 -3.73 0.88
CA ILE A 72 1.87 -3.67 2.34
C ILE A 72 3.31 -3.88 2.77
N ASP A 73 3.85 -2.94 3.53
CA ASP A 73 5.23 -2.97 4.02
C ASP A 73 5.33 -3.39 5.49
N ASP A 74 6.54 -3.74 5.91
CA ASP A 74 6.90 -4.15 7.27
C ASP A 74 6.06 -5.32 7.83
N PHE A 75 5.54 -6.20 6.96
CA PHE A 75 4.73 -7.33 7.41
C PHE A 75 5.60 -8.30 8.22
N GLY A 76 5.13 -8.68 9.41
CA GLY A 76 5.86 -9.60 10.28
C GLY A 76 6.39 -8.96 11.56
N THR A 77 6.26 -7.65 11.71
CA THR A 77 6.82 -6.87 12.83
C THR A 77 5.91 -6.81 14.06
N GLY A 78 4.63 -7.18 13.94
CA GLY A 78 3.71 -7.17 15.07
C GLY A 78 2.43 -7.97 14.88
N TYR A 79 1.56 -7.51 13.98
CA TYR A 79 0.17 -8.01 13.85
C TYR A 79 0.03 -9.18 12.87
N SER A 80 1.07 -10.00 12.70
CA SER A 80 1.36 -10.91 11.57
C SER A 80 0.36 -12.07 11.33
N SER A 81 -0.93 -11.79 11.39
CA SER A 81 -2.02 -12.75 11.24
C SER A 81 -2.43 -12.85 9.78
N LEU A 82 -2.19 -14.01 9.19
CA LEU A 82 -2.60 -14.29 7.80
C LEU A 82 -4.12 -14.25 7.60
N SER A 83 -4.92 -14.28 8.68
CA SER A 83 -6.38 -14.31 8.61
C SER A 83 -7.00 -13.10 7.89
N TYR A 84 -6.42 -11.91 8.05
CA TYR A 84 -6.94 -10.70 7.40
C TYR A 84 -6.40 -10.48 5.99
N LEU A 85 -5.26 -11.08 5.61
CA LEU A 85 -4.65 -10.90 4.29
C LEU A 85 -5.63 -11.23 3.16
N SER A 86 -6.49 -12.23 3.38
CA SER A 86 -7.55 -12.62 2.43
C SER A 86 -8.56 -11.51 2.11
N ARG A 87 -8.69 -10.52 2.99
CA ARG A 87 -9.62 -9.38 2.87
C ARG A 87 -8.92 -8.12 2.36
N LEU A 88 -7.59 -8.08 2.36
CA LEU A 88 -6.85 -6.87 2.03
C LEU A 88 -6.77 -6.68 0.51
N PRO A 89 -7.10 -5.48 0.01
CA PRO A 89 -6.89 -5.12 -1.38
C PRO A 89 -5.42 -4.78 -1.62
N ALA A 90 -4.50 -5.72 -1.39
CA ALA A 90 -3.08 -5.62 -1.75
C ALA A 90 -2.74 -6.37 -3.06
N ASP A 91 -1.74 -5.88 -3.78
CA ASP A 91 -1.10 -6.52 -4.95
C ASP A 91 0.24 -7.15 -4.55
N ALA A 92 0.89 -6.61 -3.52
CA ALA A 92 2.13 -7.11 -2.97
C ALA A 92 2.12 -7.06 -1.44
N LEU A 93 2.83 -8.03 -0.84
CA LEU A 93 3.11 -8.08 0.59
C LEU A 93 4.64 -8.14 0.73
N LYS A 94 5.23 -7.15 1.40
CA LYS A 94 6.66 -7.07 1.67
C LYS A 94 6.91 -7.55 3.09
N ILE A 95 7.65 -8.66 3.20
CA ILE A 95 8.03 -9.25 4.48
C ILE A 95 9.19 -8.44 5.04
N ASP A 96 9.07 -8.02 6.30
CA ASP A 96 10.15 -7.31 6.98
C ASP A 96 11.39 -8.20 7.15
N GLN A 97 12.57 -7.60 7.00
CA GLN A 97 13.83 -8.35 7.09
C GLN A 97 14.02 -8.98 8.49
N SER A 98 13.60 -8.30 9.56
CA SER A 98 13.75 -8.84 10.93
C SER A 98 12.91 -10.10 11.13
N PHE A 99 11.79 -10.26 10.42
CA PHE A 99 11.01 -11.49 10.45
C PHE A 99 11.78 -12.65 9.84
N VAL A 100 12.46 -12.44 8.71
CA VAL A 100 13.30 -13.45 8.05
C VAL A 100 14.50 -13.82 8.93
N ASP A 101 15.15 -12.83 9.54
CA ASP A 101 16.30 -13.05 10.42
C ASP A 101 15.90 -13.88 11.65
N ARG A 102 14.73 -13.60 12.25
CA ARG A 102 14.18 -14.39 13.37
C ARG A 102 13.90 -15.83 12.97
N LEU A 103 13.31 -16.08 11.80
CA LEU A 103 13.07 -17.43 11.29
C LEU A 103 14.36 -18.23 11.10
N ALA A 104 15.44 -17.57 10.68
CA ALA A 104 16.75 -18.20 10.52
C ALA A 104 17.45 -18.52 11.85
N THR A 105 17.01 -17.91 12.95
CA THR A 105 17.65 -18.01 14.28
C THR A 105 16.85 -18.88 15.26
N ASP A 106 15.52 -18.99 15.12
CA ASP A 106 14.61 -19.81 15.96
C ASP A 106 14.67 -21.33 15.61
N THR A 107 15.88 -21.89 15.50
CA THR A 107 16.12 -23.34 15.39
C THR A 107 16.39 -24.00 16.73
#